data_AF-A0A374USX0-F1
#
_entry.id   AF-A0A374USX0-F1
#
_cell.length_a   1.000
_cell.length_b   1.000
_cell.length_c   1.000
_cell.angle_alpha   90.00
_cell.angle_beta   90.00
_cell.angle_gamma   90.00
#
_symmetry.space_group_name_H-M   'P 1'
#
loop_
_entity.id
_entity.type
_entity.pdbx_description
1 polymer ?
#
loop_
_entity_poly.entity_id
_entity_poly.type
_entity_poly.pdbx_seq_one_letter_code
_entity_poly.pdbx_strand_id
1 'polypeptide(L)' 'MRTTDLKIGDSVRIKLPSPHGDRLSIPMQVVGIFSSLDGKDPKDTVYLDFEGNEGDMWEEEVQNLVKVEGDEN' A
#
# COMPACT_ATOMS: atom_id res chain seq x y z
N MET A 1 -4.17 -8.10 -0.47
CA MET A 1 -3.72 -8.09 0.93
C MET A 1 -4.92 -7.77 1.82
N ARG A 2 -4.82 -7.85 3.16
CA ARG A 2 -5.83 -7.34 4.10
C ARG A 2 -5.21 -6.27 5.00
N THR A 3 -6.01 -5.36 5.56
CA THR A 3 -5.51 -4.31 6.46
C THR A 3 -4.97 -4.89 7.77
N THR A 4 -5.45 -6.06 8.21
CA THR A 4 -4.91 -6.79 9.37
C THR A 4 -3.45 -7.22 9.22
N ASP A 5 -2.94 -7.27 7.98
CA ASP A 5 -1.56 -7.69 7.65
C ASP A 5 -0.60 -6.48 7.57
N LEU A 6 -1.13 -5.26 7.70
CA LEU A 6 -0.41 -4.00 7.59
C LEU A 6 -0.31 -3.28 8.93
N LYS A 7 0.77 -2.50 9.06
CA LYS A 7 1.00 -1.55 10.14
C LYS A 7 1.45 -0.23 9.55
N ILE A 8 1.14 0.86 10.25
CA ILE A 8 1.73 2.17 9.95
C ILE A 8 3.27 2.04 10.01
N GLY A 9 3.94 2.56 9.00
CA GLY A 9 5.39 2.44 8.78
C GLY A 9 5.82 1.31 7.85
N ASP A 10 4.93 0.35 7.54
CA ASP A 10 5.24 -0.71 6.57
C ASP A 10 5.50 -0.11 5.18
N SER A 11 6.49 -0.66 4.47
CA SER A 11 6.74 -0.31 3.07
C SER A 11 5.91 -1.19 2.15
N VAL A 12 5.24 -0.57 1.18
CA VAL A 12 4.36 -1.23 0.21
C VAL A 12 4.58 -0.68 -1.20
N ARG A 13 4.13 -1.44 -2.21
CA ARG A 13 4.03 -0.98 -3.60
C ARG A 13 2.62 -1.24 -4.13
N ILE A 14 2.17 -0.39 -5.04
CA ILE A 14 0.89 -0.54 -5.76
C ILE A 14 1.12 -1.40 -7.00
N LYS A 15 0.24 -2.37 -7.23
CA LYS A 15 0.12 -3.12 -8.49
C LYS A 15 -0.61 -2.25 -9.50
N LEU A 16 0.11 -1.82 -10.52
CA LEU A 16 -0.41 -1.02 -11.62
C LEU A 16 -0.58 -1.91 -12.86
N PRO A 17 -1.77 -1.94 -13.49
CA PRO A 17 -1.96 -2.70 -14.72
C PRO A 17 -1.08 -2.12 -15.83
N SER A 18 -0.41 -2.99 -16.60
CA SER A 18 0.34 -2.58 -17.79
C SER A 18 0.08 -3.54 -18.96
N PRO A 19 0.32 -3.11 -20.21
CA PRO A 19 0.13 -3.97 -21.40
C PRO A 19 0.97 -5.26 -21.40
N HIS A 20 2.00 -5.33 -20.57
CA HIS A 20 2.93 -6.46 -20.47
C HIS A 20 2.84 -7.22 -19.14
N GLY A 21 1.74 -7.03 -18.39
CA GLY A 21 1.53 -7.59 -17.06
C GLY A 21 1.57 -6.53 -15.96
N ASP A 22 1.42 -6.94 -14.70
CA ASP A 22 1.42 -6.00 -13.59
C ASP A 22 2.81 -5.36 -13.40
N ARG A 23 2.85 -4.03 -13.29
CA ARG A 23 4.03 -3.26 -12.87
C ARG A 23 3.85 -2.83 -11.43
N LEU A 24 4.95 -2.69 -10.68
CA LEU A 24 4.91 -2.11 -9.34
C LEU A 24 5.27 -0.61 -9.35
N SER A 25 4.60 0.16 -8.49
CA SER A 25 4.97 1.55 -8.20
C SER A 25 6.33 1.64 -7.50
N ILE A 26 6.79 2.87 -7.27
CA ILE A 26 7.84 3.12 -6.27
C ILE A 26 7.37 2.65 -4.87
N PRO A 27 8.30 2.27 -3.97
CA PRO A 27 7.95 2.01 -2.58
C PRO A 27 7.32 3.25 -1.93
N MET A 28 6.29 3.02 -1.13
CA MET A 28 5.65 4.01 -0.27
C MET A 28 5.53 3.44 1.14
N GLN A 29 5.42 4.30 2.13
CA GLN A 29 5.14 3.94 3.51
C GLN A 29 3.64 4.09 3.81
N VAL A 30 3.10 3.14 4.58
CA VAL A 30 1.75 3.25 5.12
C VAL A 30 1.74 4.29 6.24
N VAL A 31 0.97 5.36 6.08
CA VAL A 31 0.80 6.44 7.07
C VAL A 31 -0.58 6.46 7.71
N GLY A 32 -1.55 5.74 7.14
CA GLY A 32 -2.88 5.56 7.71
C GLY A 32 -3.58 4.32 7.18
N ILE A 33 -4.52 3.77 7.96
CA ILE A 33 -5.31 2.60 7.60
C ILE A 33 -6.77 2.94 7.87
N PHE A 34 -7.61 2.88 6.85
CA PHE A 34 -9.04 3.09 6.96
C PHE A 34 -9.77 1.79 6.60
N SER A 35 -10.35 1.16 7.61
CA SER A 35 -10.75 -0.23 7.52
C SER A 35 -12.14 -0.45 8.12
N SER A 36 -12.91 -1.33 7.47
CA SER A 36 -14.13 -1.91 8.01
C SER A 36 -13.87 -2.67 9.32
N LEU A 37 -14.92 -2.90 10.11
CA LEU A 37 -14.84 -3.41 11.49
C LEU A 37 -14.01 -4.69 11.67
N ASP A 38 -13.88 -5.53 10.65
CA ASP A 38 -13.12 -6.79 10.72
C ASP A 38 -11.80 -6.79 9.93
N GLY A 39 -11.50 -5.70 9.22
CA GLY A 39 -10.26 -5.51 8.44
C GLY A 39 -10.00 -6.52 7.34
N LYS A 40 -11.05 -7.12 6.80
CA LYS A 40 -10.96 -8.16 5.76
C LYS A 40 -11.49 -7.71 4.42
N ASP A 41 -12.15 -6.56 4.33
CA ASP A 41 -12.68 -6.08 3.06
C ASP A 41 -11.51 -5.75 2.12
N PRO A 42 -11.42 -6.37 0.93
CA PRO A 42 -10.38 -6.05 -0.03
C PRO A 42 -10.41 -4.59 -0.51
N LYS A 43 -11.53 -3.89 -0.31
CA LYS A 43 -11.72 -2.46 -0.64
C LYS A 43 -11.45 -1.53 0.53
N ASP A 44 -11.05 -2.05 1.69
CA ASP A 44 -10.50 -1.19 2.74
C ASP A 44 -9.31 -0.40 2.17
N THR A 45 -9.16 0.84 2.59
CA THR A 45 -8.17 1.76 2.02
C THR A 45 -7.03 2.04 2.99
N VAL A 46 -5.89 2.43 2.43
CA VAL A 46 -4.74 2.90 3.19
C VAL A 46 -4.25 4.23 2.64
N TYR A 47 -3.67 5.03 3.51
CA TYR A 47 -2.99 6.26 3.14
C TYR A 47 -1.50 5.98 3.03
N LEU A 48 -0.92 6.39 1.92
CA LEU A 48 0.45 6.15 1.53
C LEU A 48 1.19 7.47 1.38
N ASP A 49 2.46 7.44 1.77
CA ASP A 49 3.40 8.55 1.60
C ASP A 49 4.75 8.04 1.08
N PHE A 50 5.47 8.83 0.30
CA PHE A 50 6.84 8.51 -0.13
C PHE A 50 7.79 9.65 0.19
N GLU A 51 9.07 9.32 0.38
CA GLU A 51 10.09 10.34 0.66
C GLU A 51 10.21 11.32 -0.51
N GLY A 52 10.02 12.62 -0.23
CA GLY A 52 10.02 13.68 -1.23
C GLY A 52 8.63 14.09 -1.73
N ASN A 53 7.58 13.52 -1.16
CA ASN A 53 6.22 13.98 -1.33
C ASN A 53 5.99 15.19 -0.41
N GLU A 54 5.77 16.38 -0.97
CA GLU A 54 5.68 17.66 -0.23
C GLU A 54 4.35 17.83 0.52
N GLY A 55 3.82 16.77 1.12
CA GLY A 55 2.63 16.78 1.96
C GLY A 55 1.34 16.27 1.30
N ASP A 56 1.39 15.75 0.06
CA ASP A 56 0.25 15.05 -0.52
C ASP A 56 0.15 13.63 0.09
N MET A 57 -1.04 13.08 0.27
CA MET A 57 -1.22 11.68 0.67
C MET A 57 -1.97 10.95 -0.42
N TRP A 58 -1.56 9.73 -0.72
CA TRP A 58 -2.25 8.89 -1.70
C TRP A 58 -3.16 7.88 -0.99
N GLU A 59 -4.42 7.79 -1.40
CA GLU A 59 -5.35 6.77 -0.92
C GLU A 59 -5.41 5.61 -1.93
N GLU A 60 -5.32 4.37 -1.45
CA GLU A 60 -5.38 3.18 -2.30
C GLU A 60 -6.07 2.00 -1.62
N GLU A 61 -6.74 1.14 -2.39
CA GLU A 61 -7.36 -0.08 -1.86
C GLU A 61 -6.31 -1.13 -1.50
N VAL A 62 -6.46 -1.77 -0.35
CA VAL A 62 -5.49 -2.74 0.19
C VAL A 62 -5.28 -3.95 -0.73
N GLN A 63 -6.27 -4.31 -1.55
CA GLN A 63 -6.13 -5.39 -2.54
C GLN A 63 -5.10 -5.08 -3.63
N ASN A 64 -4.87 -3.81 -3.93
CA ASN A 64 -3.93 -3.36 -4.97
C ASN A 64 -2.49 -3.31 -4.46
N LEU A 65 -2.24 -3.62 -3.19
CA LEU A 65 -0.93 -3.49 -2.56
C LEU A 65 -0.17 -4.81 -2.43
N VAL A 66 1.16 -4.69 -2.50
CA VAL A 66 2.13 -5.71 -2.09
C VAL A 66 3.04 -5.15 -1.02
N LYS A 67 3.37 -5.99 -0.02
CA LYS A 67 4.30 -5.61 1.05
C LYS A 67 5.72 -5.74 0.52
N VAL A 68 6.57 -4.79 0.83
CA VAL A 68 8.00 -4.91 0.61
C VAL A 68 8.57 -5.55 1.87
N GLU A 69 8.90 -6.84 1.82
CA GLU A 69 9.65 -7.47 2.89
C GLU A 69 11.10 -7.00 2.81
N GLY A 70 11.64 -6.56 3.94
CA GLY A 70 13.04 -6.14 4.03
C GLY A 70 13.97 -7.34 3.93
N ASP A 71 14.26 -7.76 2.70
CA ASP A 71 15.40 -8.60 2.33
C ASP A 71 15.84 -8.19 0.92
N GLU A 72 16.29 -6.94 0.77
CA GLU A 72 17.27 -6.61 -0.28
C GLU A 72 18.65 -6.62 0.41
N ASN A 73 19.19 -7.83 0.59
CA ASN A 73 20.59 -8.07 0.93
C ASN A 73 21.43 -8.11 -0.34
#